data_AF-A0A941IQP4-F1
#
_entry.id   AF-A0A941IQP4-F1
#
_cell.length_a   1.000
_cell.length_b   1.000
_cell.length_c   1.000
_cell.angle_alpha   90.00
_cell.angle_beta   90.00
_cell.angle_gamma   90.00
#
_symmetry.space_group_name_H-M   'P 1'
#
loop_
_entity.id
_entity.type
_entity.pdbx_description
1 polymer ?
#
loop_
_entity_poly.entity_id
_entity_poly.type
_entity_poly.pdbx_seq_one_letter_code
_entity_poly.pdbx_strand_id
1 'polypeptide(L)'
;MTAAAAALCIAGLDQAHTSGLAAGGGVDFYTACAPLLASTLASVVTLALGPPVLRLLLRWSRRRRGAILLLGLGRIARTPAPAAVTVFILTLALSTADLTLALHRTPGGAATQTSATQPLAQPSASYLAALAAAALAAGCLIVALAAFGEAAQRRASTARLTVTGMTAGQGHGVMLVELAAPVLLAVVGGTLTAFALPWAVRPALSAVLGGSGTRLSPATFAAPVSALIPLALAAGLLGAALARRGAAGALRLGDQAQGD
;
A
#
# COMPACT_ATOMS: atom_id res chain seq x y z
N MET A 1 -16.22 16.71 -1.55
CA MET A 1 -16.01 15.69 -0.49
C MET A 1 -14.53 15.43 -0.21
N THR A 2 -13.67 15.22 -1.21
CA THR A 2 -12.21 15.00 -1.02
C THR A 2 -11.51 16.13 -0.28
N ALA A 3 -11.82 17.40 -0.58
CA ALA A 3 -11.23 18.55 0.11
C ALA A 3 -11.58 18.61 1.61
N ALA A 4 -12.81 18.25 1.98
CA ALA A 4 -13.25 18.22 3.38
C ALA A 4 -12.59 17.07 4.16
N ALA A 5 -12.48 15.88 3.54
CA ALA A 5 -11.76 14.76 4.13
C ALA A 5 -10.26 15.07 4.31
N ALA A 6 -9.63 15.72 3.33
CA ALA A 6 -8.25 16.17 3.43
C ALA A 6 -8.07 17.19 4.56
N ALA A 7 -8.95 18.21 4.64
CA ALA A 7 -8.90 19.22 5.70
C ALA A 7 -9.07 18.61 7.10
N LEU A 8 -9.98 17.65 7.27
CA LEU A 8 -10.17 16.92 8.53
C LEU A 8 -8.92 16.11 8.91
N CYS A 9 -8.26 15.46 7.94
CA CYS A 9 -7.04 14.71 8.22
C CYS A 9 -5.86 15.63 8.55
N ILE A 10 -5.74 16.80 7.88
CA ILE A 10 -4.73 17.81 8.21
C ILE A 10 -4.96 18.32 9.64
N ALA A 11 -6.19 18.69 9.98
CA ALA A 11 -6.55 19.17 11.31
C ALA A 11 -6.29 18.09 12.39
N GLY A 12 -6.59 16.82 12.11
CA GLY A 12 -6.28 15.71 13.02
C GLY A 12 -4.78 15.48 13.22
N LEU A 13 -3.98 15.62 12.17
CA LEU A 13 -2.51 15.53 12.26
C LEU A 13 -1.90 16.71 13.02
N ASP A 14 -2.41 17.92 12.82
CA ASP A 14 -1.99 19.12 13.55
C ASP A 14 -2.37 19.04 15.03
N GLN A 15 -3.57 18.53 15.32
CA GLN A 15 -3.99 18.24 16.69
C GLN A 15 -3.10 17.18 17.35
N ALA A 16 -2.74 16.11 16.63
CA ALA A 16 -1.84 15.08 17.15
C ALA A 16 -0.42 15.63 17.40
N HIS A 17 0.06 16.53 16.53
CA HIS A 17 1.35 17.19 16.71
C HIS A 17 1.35 18.10 17.95
N THR A 18 0.30 18.89 18.14
CA THR A 18 0.20 19.87 19.24
C THR A 18 -0.09 19.24 20.60
N SER A 19 -0.84 18.13 20.64
CA SER A 19 -1.25 17.49 21.90
C SER A 19 -0.09 16.77 22.61
N GLY A 20 0.94 16.34 21.87
CA GLY A 20 2.09 15.64 22.46
C GLY A 20 1.68 14.38 23.24
N LEU A 21 2.56 13.89 24.12
CA LEU A 21 2.18 12.87 25.11
C LEU A 21 1.66 13.58 26.36
N ALA A 22 0.43 13.30 26.75
CA ALA A 22 -0.14 13.79 28.00
C ALA A 22 0.77 13.41 29.18
N ALA A 23 1.02 14.36 30.08
CA ALA A 23 1.95 14.24 31.21
C ALA A 23 1.66 13.06 32.17
N GLY A 24 0.53 12.37 32.01
CA GLY A 24 0.12 11.19 32.79
C GLY A 24 0.60 9.84 32.27
N GLY A 25 1.43 9.77 31.21
CA GLY A 25 2.08 8.53 30.75
C GLY A 25 1.16 7.52 30.03
N GLY A 26 -0.08 7.90 29.73
CA GLY A 26 -0.99 7.11 28.89
C GLY A 26 -0.70 7.30 27.41
N VAL A 27 -0.85 6.23 26.62
CA VAL A 27 -0.84 6.32 25.14
C VAL A 27 -2.08 7.10 24.72
N ASP A 28 -1.88 8.32 24.20
CA ASP A 28 -2.98 9.16 23.77
C ASP A 28 -3.61 8.59 22.49
N PHE A 29 -4.94 8.47 22.45
CA PHE A 29 -5.68 7.86 21.33
C PHE A 29 -5.36 8.54 19.99
N TYR A 30 -5.13 9.85 20.02
CA TYR A 30 -4.73 10.63 18.85
C TYR A 30 -3.36 10.23 18.29
N THR A 31 -2.40 9.91 19.15
CA THR A 31 -1.08 9.43 18.71
C THR A 31 -1.15 8.01 18.16
N ALA A 32 -2.00 7.14 18.72
CA ALA A 32 -2.25 5.80 18.20
C ALA A 32 -2.96 5.82 16.82
N CYS A 33 -3.80 6.83 16.57
CA CYS A 33 -4.49 7.01 15.29
C CYS A 33 -3.70 7.76 14.22
N ALA A 34 -2.52 8.32 14.54
CA ALA A 34 -1.68 9.04 13.57
C ALA A 34 -1.39 8.29 12.26
N PRO A 35 -1.03 6.99 12.24
CA PRO A 35 -0.82 6.26 10.99
C PRO A 35 -2.12 6.07 10.19
N LEU A 36 -3.26 5.92 10.86
CA LEU A 36 -4.57 5.90 10.19
C LEU A 36 -4.86 7.25 9.52
N LEU A 37 -4.69 8.37 10.22
CA LEU A 37 -4.93 9.71 9.68
C LEU A 37 -3.99 10.08 8.53
N ALA A 38 -2.72 9.69 8.62
CA ALA A 38 -1.76 9.90 7.56
C ALA A 38 -2.08 9.04 6.33
N SER A 39 -2.43 7.77 6.54
CA SER A 39 -2.81 6.88 5.43
C SER A 39 -4.11 7.32 4.75
N THR A 40 -5.11 7.79 5.50
CA THR A 40 -6.34 8.36 4.92
C THR A 40 -6.03 9.62 4.12
N LEU A 41 -5.21 10.53 4.64
CA LEU A 41 -4.81 11.75 3.92
C LEU A 41 -4.08 11.41 2.62
N ALA A 42 -3.06 10.55 2.68
CA ALA A 42 -2.30 10.17 1.50
C ALA A 42 -3.15 9.40 0.49
N SER A 43 -4.13 8.62 0.95
CA SER A 43 -5.08 7.94 0.06
C SER A 43 -6.02 8.94 -0.62
N VAL A 44 -6.51 9.96 0.10
CA VAL A 44 -7.31 11.03 -0.49
C VAL A 44 -6.48 11.82 -1.52
N VAL A 45 -5.21 12.13 -1.21
CA VAL A 45 -4.30 12.83 -2.12
C VAL A 45 -4.00 11.99 -3.36
N THR A 46 -3.66 10.71 -3.20
CA THR A 46 -3.41 9.81 -4.34
C THR A 46 -4.66 9.61 -5.20
N LEU A 47 -5.84 9.49 -4.60
CA LEU A 47 -7.11 9.43 -5.32
C LEU A 47 -7.42 10.74 -6.06
N ALA A 48 -7.11 11.89 -5.46
CA ALA A 48 -7.26 13.19 -6.12
C ALA A 48 -6.25 13.39 -7.26
N LEU A 49 -5.06 12.80 -7.15
CA LEU A 49 -4.03 12.80 -8.19
C LEU A 49 -4.27 11.75 -9.28
N GLY A 50 -5.10 10.74 -9.03
CA GLY A 50 -5.43 9.69 -9.99
C GLY A 50 -5.89 10.25 -11.35
N PRO A 51 -6.93 11.11 -11.41
CA PRO A 51 -7.41 11.68 -12.67
C PRO A 51 -6.36 12.47 -13.47
N PRO A 52 -5.58 13.42 -12.91
CA PRO A 52 -4.55 14.13 -13.67
C PRO A 52 -3.38 13.23 -14.10
N VAL A 53 -2.96 12.28 -13.25
CA VAL A 53 -1.91 11.31 -13.60
C VAL A 53 -2.37 10.42 -14.76
N LEU A 54 -3.62 9.95 -14.73
CA LEU A 54 -4.20 9.17 -15.82
C LEU A 54 -4.23 9.97 -17.13
N ARG A 55 -4.59 11.26 -17.09
CA ARG A 55 -4.55 12.15 -18.27
C ARG A 55 -3.13 12.32 -18.81
N LEU A 56 -2.14 12.46 -17.95
CA LEU A 56 -0.74 12.61 -18.35
C LEU A 56 -0.22 11.31 -19.00
N LEU A 57 -0.52 10.15 -18.39
CA LEU A 57 -0.18 8.84 -18.92
C LEU A 57 -0.85 8.57 -20.26
N LEU A 58 -2.13 8.94 -20.43
CA LEU A 58 -2.82 8.83 -21.71
C LEU A 58 -2.20 9.74 -22.79
N ARG A 59 -1.75 10.96 -22.43
CA ARG A 59 -1.03 11.83 -23.36
C ARG A 59 0.31 11.22 -23.79
N TRP A 60 1.04 10.65 -22.84
CA TRP A 60 2.30 9.96 -23.10
C TRP A 60 2.12 8.69 -23.93
N SER A 61 1.07 7.91 -23.66
CA SER A 61 0.80 6.67 -24.38
C SER A 61 0.38 6.92 -25.82
N ARG A 62 -0.41 7.98 -26.06
CA ARG A 62 -0.75 8.46 -27.41
C ARG A 62 0.52 8.81 -28.20
N ARG A 63 1.53 9.40 -27.55
CA ARG A 63 2.82 9.69 -28.19
C ARG A 63 3.62 8.43 -28.52
N ARG A 64 3.55 7.38 -27.68
CA ARG A 64 4.31 6.14 -27.85
C ARG A 64 3.59 5.02 -28.63
N ARG A 65 2.39 5.27 -29.18
CA ARG A 65 1.58 4.31 -29.99
C ARG A 65 1.37 2.93 -29.33
N GLY A 66 1.40 2.84 -28.00
CA GLY A 66 1.28 1.55 -27.29
C GLY A 66 -0.18 1.14 -27.06
N ALA A 67 -0.73 0.26 -27.89
CA ALA A 67 -2.10 -0.24 -27.76
C ALA A 67 -2.38 -0.93 -26.41
N ILE A 68 -1.38 -1.65 -25.87
CA ILE A 68 -1.44 -2.34 -24.57
C ILE A 68 -1.68 -1.35 -23.43
N LEU A 69 -0.96 -0.22 -23.43
CA LEU A 69 -1.05 0.78 -22.37
C LEU A 69 -2.40 1.51 -22.40
N LEU A 70 -2.92 1.79 -23.61
CA LEU A 70 -4.23 2.41 -23.80
C LEU A 70 -5.37 1.50 -23.32
N LEU A 71 -5.30 0.20 -23.62
CA LEU A 71 -6.30 -0.77 -23.18
C LEU A 71 -6.28 -0.94 -21.65
N GLY A 72 -5.10 -1.03 -21.04
CA GLY A 72 -4.95 -1.11 -19.58
C GLY A 72 -5.50 0.15 -18.88
N LEU A 73 -5.11 1.34 -19.33
CA LEU A 73 -5.60 2.61 -18.78
C LEU A 73 -7.11 2.80 -18.96
N GLY A 74 -7.65 2.38 -20.11
CA GLY A 74 -9.08 2.46 -20.39
C GLY A 74 -9.95 1.58 -19.50
N ARG A 75 -9.41 0.45 -19.01
CA ARG A 75 -10.09 -0.41 -18.03
C ARG A 75 -10.01 0.15 -16.62
N ILE A 76 -8.85 0.63 -16.19
CA ILE A 76 -8.67 1.29 -14.89
C ILE A 76 -9.68 2.43 -14.72
N ALA A 77 -9.93 3.21 -15.79
CA ALA A 77 -10.89 4.31 -15.76
C ALA A 77 -12.35 3.87 -15.49
N ARG A 78 -12.71 2.60 -15.76
CA ARG A 78 -14.07 2.10 -15.64
C ARG A 78 -14.37 1.44 -14.28
N THR A 79 -13.35 1.10 -13.49
CA THR A 79 -13.53 0.42 -12.20
C THR A 79 -12.72 1.09 -11.08
N PRO A 80 -13.06 2.35 -10.71
CA PRO A 80 -12.27 3.12 -9.76
C PRO A 80 -12.37 2.61 -8.31
N ALA A 81 -13.50 2.00 -7.94
CA ALA A 81 -13.77 1.61 -6.55
C ALA A 81 -12.83 0.53 -5.97
N PRO A 82 -12.64 -0.64 -6.61
CA PRO A 82 -11.73 -1.66 -6.08
C PRO A 82 -10.27 -1.19 -6.06
N ALA A 83 -9.84 -0.47 -7.09
CA ALA A 83 -8.50 0.12 -7.15
C ALA A 83 -8.25 1.10 -6.00
N ALA A 84 -9.24 1.92 -5.64
CA ALA A 84 -9.13 2.86 -4.52
C ALA A 84 -8.92 2.15 -3.18
N VAL A 85 -9.64 1.04 -2.96
CA VAL A 85 -9.50 0.22 -1.75
C VAL A 85 -8.12 -0.43 -1.69
N THR A 86 -7.62 -0.99 -2.79
CA THR A 86 -6.27 -1.57 -2.84
C THR A 86 -5.19 -0.52 -2.56
N VAL A 87 -5.31 0.69 -3.15
CA VAL A 87 -4.38 1.79 -2.89
C VAL A 87 -4.40 2.20 -1.42
N PHE A 88 -5.58 2.35 -0.83
CA PHE A 88 -5.73 2.71 0.59
C PHE A 88 -5.03 1.69 1.50
N ILE A 89 -5.30 0.40 1.29
CA ILE A 89 -4.77 -0.64 2.16
C ILE A 89 -3.26 -0.81 1.98
N LEU A 90 -2.75 -0.73 0.75
CA LEU A 90 -1.31 -0.77 0.50
C LEU A 90 -0.60 0.44 1.13
N THR A 91 -1.19 1.63 1.04
CA THR A 91 -0.65 2.85 1.66
C THR A 91 -0.62 2.70 3.18
N LEU A 92 -1.69 2.18 3.79
CA LEU A 92 -1.76 1.90 5.23
C LEU A 92 -0.70 0.86 5.65
N ALA A 93 -0.60 -0.26 4.92
CA ALA A 93 0.39 -1.30 5.20
C ALA A 93 1.83 -0.76 5.12
N LEU A 94 2.11 0.07 4.12
CA LEU A 94 3.42 0.68 3.94
C LEU A 94 3.74 1.67 5.07
N SER A 95 2.81 2.56 5.40
CA SER A 95 2.99 3.53 6.49
C SER A 95 3.20 2.85 7.85
N THR A 96 2.49 1.74 8.10
CA THR A 96 2.65 0.92 9.31
C THR A 96 4.02 0.25 9.32
N ALA A 97 4.44 -0.36 8.22
CA ALA A 97 5.76 -0.99 8.11
C ALA A 97 6.89 0.04 8.27
N ASP A 98 6.78 1.20 7.64
CA ASP A 98 7.73 2.32 7.71
C ASP A 98 7.93 2.80 9.15
N LEU A 99 6.83 3.10 9.85
CA LEU A 99 6.88 3.55 11.24
C LEU A 99 7.51 2.48 12.14
N THR A 100 7.11 1.23 11.96
CA THR A 100 7.61 0.11 12.76
C THR A 100 9.10 -0.14 12.55
N LEU A 101 9.57 -0.04 11.29
CA LEU A 101 10.98 -0.19 10.93
C LEU A 101 11.81 1.01 11.41
N ALA A 102 11.26 2.22 11.34
CA ALA A 102 11.90 3.42 11.86
C ALA A 102 12.10 3.33 13.39
N LEU A 103 11.09 2.86 14.12
CA LEU A 103 11.20 2.60 15.56
C LEU A 103 12.26 1.53 15.86
N HIS A 104 12.25 0.42 15.10
CA HIS A 104 13.23 -0.65 15.26
C HIS A 104 14.68 -0.18 15.01
N ARG A 105 14.87 0.70 14.02
CA ARG A 105 16.19 1.22 13.62
C ARG A 105 16.65 2.43 14.40
N THR A 106 15.85 2.99 15.30
CA THR A 106 16.26 4.11 16.12
C THR A 106 17.14 3.54 17.25
N PRO A 107 18.49 3.69 17.19
CA PRO A 107 19.32 3.34 18.33
C PRO A 107 18.91 4.28 19.45
N GLY A 108 18.30 3.73 20.51
CA GLY A 108 17.70 4.56 21.54
C GLY A 108 18.72 5.54 22.13
N GLY A 109 18.24 6.73 22.50
CA GLY A 109 18.71 7.46 23.67
C GLY A 109 18.50 6.69 24.98
N ALA A 110 18.63 5.36 24.94
CA ALA A 110 18.68 4.43 26.06
C ALA A 110 20.10 4.34 26.64
N ALA A 111 21.05 5.14 26.14
CA ALA A 111 22.37 5.30 26.75
C ALA A 111 22.31 6.05 28.11
N THR A 112 21.16 6.64 28.47
CA THR A 112 20.90 7.22 29.79
C THR A 112 19.80 6.48 30.57
N GLN A 113 19.35 5.31 30.12
CA GLN A 113 18.62 4.38 30.98
C GLN A 113 19.61 3.34 31.50
N THR A 114 20.02 3.57 32.73
CA THR A 114 20.67 2.67 33.70
C THR A 114 20.63 1.19 33.29
N SER A 115 21.79 0.53 33.39
CA SER A 115 22.13 -0.85 33.02
C SER A 115 21.25 -2.00 33.57
N ALA A 116 20.02 -1.73 34.04
CA ALA A 116 19.08 -2.68 34.61
C ALA A 116 17.90 -3.07 33.69
N THR A 117 17.63 -2.36 32.58
CA THR A 117 16.47 -2.63 31.68
C THR A 117 16.80 -3.37 30.38
N GLN A 118 18.04 -3.83 30.20
CA GLN A 118 18.51 -4.58 29.03
C GLN A 118 17.69 -5.82 28.61
N PRO A 119 17.05 -6.63 29.50
CA PRO A 119 16.32 -7.82 29.05
C PRO A 119 15.01 -7.54 28.29
N LEU A 120 14.48 -6.31 28.35
CA LEU A 120 13.21 -5.92 27.68
C LEU A 120 13.42 -5.28 26.29
N ALA A 121 14.65 -4.92 25.92
CA ALA A 121 14.97 -4.31 24.63
C ALA A 121 15.00 -5.33 23.47
N GLN A 122 15.38 -6.58 23.75
CA GLN A 122 15.44 -7.65 22.76
C GLN A 122 14.05 -8.14 22.28
N PRO A 123 13.05 -8.37 23.15
CA PRO A 123 11.72 -8.82 22.71
C PRO A 123 10.92 -7.74 21.97
N SER A 124 11.17 -6.46 22.23
CA SER A 124 10.48 -5.37 21.51
C SER A 124 10.98 -5.21 20.07
N ALA A 125 12.27 -5.44 19.82
CA ALA A 125 12.85 -5.39 18.48
C ALA A 125 12.28 -6.47 17.55
N SER A 126 12.13 -7.72 18.03
CA SER A 126 11.56 -8.82 17.25
C SER A 126 10.07 -8.64 16.99
N TYR A 127 9.32 -8.10 17.96
CA TYR A 127 7.90 -7.78 17.79
C TYR A 127 7.67 -6.73 16.69
N LEU A 128 8.46 -5.65 16.67
CA LEU A 128 8.39 -4.63 15.62
C LEU A 128 8.73 -5.22 14.24
N ALA A 129 9.78 -6.03 14.13
CA ALA A 129 10.11 -6.68 12.85
C ALA A 129 8.96 -7.60 12.36
N ALA A 130 8.36 -8.38 13.26
CA ALA A 130 7.22 -9.24 12.94
C ALA A 130 5.99 -8.43 12.50
N LEU A 131 5.70 -7.30 13.15
CA LEU A 131 4.57 -6.44 12.82
C LEU A 131 4.74 -5.77 11.45
N ALA A 132 5.97 -5.32 11.12
CA ALA A 132 6.28 -4.80 9.78
C ALA A 132 6.11 -5.88 8.70
N ALA A 133 6.59 -7.10 8.95
CA ALA A 133 6.41 -8.22 8.03
C ALA A 133 4.94 -8.60 7.85
N ALA A 134 4.16 -8.64 8.93
CA ALA A 134 2.73 -8.92 8.90
C ALA A 134 1.95 -7.85 8.11
N ALA A 135 2.28 -6.57 8.28
CA ALA A 135 1.67 -5.48 7.52
C ALA A 135 1.92 -5.63 6.01
N LEU A 136 3.17 -5.92 5.61
CA LEU A 136 3.51 -6.17 4.22
C LEU A 136 2.81 -7.41 3.66
N ALA A 137 2.76 -8.50 4.42
CA ALA A 137 2.09 -9.74 4.04
C ALA A 137 0.58 -9.52 3.83
N ALA A 138 -0.09 -8.78 4.72
CA ALA A 138 -1.49 -8.42 4.59
C ALA A 138 -1.73 -7.56 3.33
N GLY A 139 -0.86 -6.58 3.06
CA GLY A 139 -0.92 -5.78 1.82
C GLY A 139 -0.79 -6.64 0.56
N CYS A 140 0.15 -7.58 0.56
CA CYS A 140 0.34 -8.52 -0.57
C CYS A 140 -0.85 -9.45 -0.76
N LEU A 141 -1.41 -9.98 0.33
CA LEU A 141 -2.60 -10.83 0.29
C LEU A 141 -3.79 -10.10 -0.35
N ILE A 142 -3.98 -8.82 -0.01
CA ILE A 142 -5.08 -8.01 -0.54
C ILE A 142 -4.91 -7.74 -2.03
N VAL A 143 -3.67 -7.51 -2.50
CA VAL A 143 -3.38 -7.42 -3.94
C VAL A 143 -3.67 -8.74 -4.64
N ALA A 144 -3.32 -9.88 -4.03
CA ALA A 144 -3.63 -11.20 -4.58
C ALA A 144 -5.15 -11.44 -4.67
N LEU A 145 -5.90 -11.07 -3.63
CA LEU A 145 -7.37 -11.18 -3.60
C LEU A 145 -8.05 -10.25 -4.60
N ALA A 146 -7.59 -9.00 -4.73
CA ALA A 146 -8.08 -8.07 -5.74
C ALA A 146 -7.84 -8.61 -7.16
N ALA A 147 -6.62 -9.10 -7.43
CA ALA A 147 -6.30 -9.74 -8.71
C ALA A 147 -7.14 -11.00 -8.97
N PHE A 148 -7.43 -11.78 -7.93
CA PHE A 148 -8.27 -12.97 -8.01
C PHE A 148 -9.73 -12.62 -8.34
N GLY A 149 -10.31 -11.64 -7.64
CA GLY A 149 -11.69 -11.19 -7.87
C GLY A 149 -11.89 -10.61 -9.27
N GLU A 150 -10.92 -9.82 -9.75
CA GLU A 150 -10.97 -9.26 -11.10
C GLU A 150 -10.71 -10.30 -12.19
N ALA A 151 -10.08 -11.43 -11.88
CA ALA A 151 -9.78 -12.47 -12.86
C ALA A 151 -11.05 -13.01 -13.54
N ALA A 152 -12.17 -13.11 -12.83
CA ALA A 152 -13.44 -13.54 -13.40
C ALA A 152 -13.97 -12.56 -14.46
N GLN A 153 -13.97 -11.25 -14.16
CA GLN A 153 -14.36 -10.19 -15.09
C GLN A 153 -13.40 -10.07 -16.28
N ARG A 154 -12.10 -10.30 -16.03
CA ARG A 154 -11.06 -10.29 -17.07
C ARG A 154 -11.24 -11.43 -18.07
N ARG A 155 -11.70 -12.62 -17.67
CA ARG A 155 -11.92 -13.76 -18.59
C ARG A 155 -12.91 -13.44 -19.72
N ALA A 156 -14.06 -12.87 -19.37
CA ALA A 156 -15.09 -12.53 -20.37
C ALA A 156 -14.59 -11.50 -21.39
N SER A 157 -13.75 -10.57 -20.95
CA SER A 157 -13.16 -9.54 -21.83
C SER A 157 -11.96 -10.06 -22.62
N THR A 158 -11.11 -10.93 -22.05
CA THR A 158 -10.01 -11.57 -22.79
C THR A 158 -10.53 -12.54 -23.85
N ALA A 159 -11.60 -13.29 -23.58
CA ALA A 159 -12.20 -14.20 -24.57
C ALA A 159 -12.67 -13.45 -25.82
N ARG A 160 -13.25 -12.25 -25.65
CA ARG A 160 -13.61 -11.37 -26.77
C ARG A 160 -12.38 -10.83 -27.49
N LEU A 161 -11.32 -10.48 -26.76
CA LEU A 161 -10.08 -9.96 -27.35
C LEU A 161 -9.25 -11.02 -28.10
N THR A 162 -9.26 -12.26 -27.63
CA THR A 162 -8.62 -13.39 -28.34
C THR A 162 -9.31 -13.65 -29.68
N VAL A 163 -10.64 -13.50 -29.75
CA VAL A 163 -11.38 -13.59 -31.03
C VAL A 163 -10.97 -12.47 -31.99
N THR A 164 -10.57 -11.30 -31.49
CA THR A 164 -10.04 -10.19 -32.30
C THR A 164 -8.53 -10.30 -32.61
N GLY A 165 -7.90 -11.45 -32.33
CA GLY A 165 -6.50 -11.72 -32.67
C GLY A 165 -5.46 -11.30 -31.62
N MET A 166 -5.88 -11.01 -30.38
CA MET A 166 -4.93 -10.63 -29.33
C MET A 166 -4.13 -11.85 -28.83
N THR A 167 -2.80 -11.72 -28.77
CA THR A 167 -1.91 -12.81 -28.34
C THR A 167 -1.86 -12.95 -26.81
N ALA A 168 -1.52 -14.15 -26.31
CA ALA A 168 -1.36 -14.40 -24.88
C ALA A 168 -0.30 -13.51 -24.22
N GLY A 169 0.75 -13.13 -24.96
CA GLY A 169 1.78 -12.18 -24.49
C GLY A 169 1.23 -10.76 -24.29
N GLN A 170 0.38 -10.28 -25.21
CA GLN A 170 -0.30 -8.99 -25.07
C GLN A 170 -1.23 -8.96 -23.86
N GLY A 171 -1.89 -10.09 -23.55
CA GLY A 171 -2.73 -10.23 -22.35
C GLY A 171 -1.95 -10.06 -21.04
N HIS A 172 -0.76 -10.65 -20.94
CA HIS A 172 0.12 -10.46 -19.78
C HIS A 172 0.61 -9.02 -19.67
N GLY A 173 0.90 -8.36 -20.80
CA GLY A 173 1.25 -6.94 -20.82
C GLY A 173 0.14 -6.04 -20.28
N VAL A 174 -1.11 -6.27 -20.69
CA VAL A 174 -2.28 -5.51 -20.18
C VAL A 174 -2.44 -5.74 -18.68
N MET A 175 -2.33 -6.98 -18.22
CA MET A 175 -2.43 -7.33 -16.80
C MET A 175 -1.35 -6.66 -15.94
N LEU A 176 -0.10 -6.63 -16.41
CA LEU A 176 0.98 -5.95 -15.70
C LEU A 176 0.73 -4.45 -15.60
N VAL A 177 0.22 -3.81 -16.67
CA VAL A 177 -0.12 -2.39 -16.63
C VAL A 177 -1.28 -2.11 -15.67
N GLU A 178 -2.29 -2.97 -15.66
CA GLU A 178 -3.44 -2.87 -14.74
C GLU A 178 -3.01 -2.97 -13.26
N LEU A 179 -2.07 -3.87 -12.93
CA LEU A 179 -1.56 -4.03 -11.58
C LEU A 179 -0.50 -2.99 -11.19
N ALA A 180 0.32 -2.56 -12.15
CA ALA A 180 1.38 -1.59 -11.91
C ALA A 180 0.79 -0.23 -11.48
N ALA A 181 -0.32 0.20 -12.06
CA ALA A 181 -0.92 1.49 -11.73
C ALA A 181 -1.28 1.66 -10.24
N PRO A 182 -2.10 0.77 -9.61
CA PRO A 182 -2.43 0.90 -8.19
C PRO A 182 -1.22 0.66 -7.28
N VAL A 183 -0.29 -0.25 -7.64
CA VAL A 183 0.93 -0.47 -6.86
C VAL A 183 1.81 0.78 -6.86
N LEU A 184 2.03 1.40 -8.02
CA LEU A 184 2.78 2.64 -8.12
C LEU A 184 2.09 3.79 -7.39
N LEU A 185 0.76 3.91 -7.49
CA LEU A 185 0.00 4.93 -6.78
C LEU A 185 0.12 4.75 -5.25
N ALA A 186 0.07 3.51 -4.76
CA ALA A 186 0.25 3.19 -3.35
C ALA A 186 1.69 3.46 -2.87
N VAL A 187 2.70 3.22 -3.72
CA VAL A 187 4.09 3.59 -3.42
C VAL A 187 4.24 5.11 -3.31
N VAL A 188 3.64 5.87 -4.22
CA VAL A 188 3.62 7.34 -4.14
C VAL A 188 2.89 7.81 -2.88
N GLY A 189 1.74 7.21 -2.56
CA GLY A 189 1.00 7.51 -1.33
C GLY A 189 1.81 7.20 -0.08
N GLY A 190 2.41 6.01 -0.01
CA GLY A 190 3.24 5.57 1.09
C GLY A 190 4.49 6.43 1.27
N THR A 191 5.19 6.77 0.19
CA THR A 191 6.33 7.71 0.26
C THR A 191 5.92 9.09 0.76
N LEU A 192 4.77 9.62 0.31
CA LEU A 192 4.24 10.88 0.87
C LEU A 192 3.91 10.75 2.37
N THR A 193 3.31 9.64 2.80
CA THR A 193 3.09 9.40 4.25
C THR A 193 4.41 9.33 5.01
N ALA A 194 5.43 8.68 4.46
CA ALA A 194 6.73 8.54 5.10
C ALA A 194 7.44 9.89 5.33
N PHE A 195 7.11 10.93 4.56
CA PHE A 195 7.57 12.30 4.82
C PHE A 195 6.71 13.05 5.85
N ALA A 196 5.40 12.85 5.85
CA ALA A 196 4.47 13.55 6.74
C ALA A 196 4.45 12.96 8.18
N LEU A 197 4.54 11.64 8.30
CA LEU A 197 4.46 10.91 9.57
C LEU A 197 5.56 11.30 10.56
N PRO A 198 6.86 11.41 10.15
CA PRO A 198 7.92 11.87 11.01
C PRO A 198 7.62 13.23 11.64
N TRP A 199 7.07 14.17 10.86
CA TRP A 199 6.73 15.49 11.36
C TRP A 199 5.64 15.41 12.44
N ALA A 200 4.55 14.68 12.18
CA ALA A 200 3.44 14.55 13.12
C ALA A 200 3.82 13.85 14.44
N VAL A 201 4.66 12.82 14.38
CA VAL A 201 5.00 11.98 15.55
C VAL A 201 6.27 12.47 16.28
N ARG A 202 7.05 13.38 15.67
CA ARG A 202 8.28 13.96 16.27
C ARG A 202 8.10 14.52 17.69
N PRO A 203 7.08 15.34 18.02
CA PRO A 203 6.92 15.85 19.38
C PRO A 203 6.72 14.72 20.40
N ALA A 204 5.86 13.74 20.10
CA ALA A 204 5.66 12.57 20.94
C ALA A 204 6.94 11.74 21.12
N LEU A 205 7.67 11.48 20.03
CA LEU A 205 8.95 10.75 20.08
C LEU A 205 10.02 11.52 20.88
N SER A 206 10.06 12.84 20.76
CA SER A 206 11.03 13.66 21.49
C SER A 206 10.81 13.65 23.00
N ALA A 207 9.54 13.53 23.44
CA ALA A 207 9.18 13.39 24.84
C ALA A 207 9.58 12.01 25.40
N VAL A 208 9.42 10.93 24.63
CA VAL A 208 9.80 9.56 25.07
C VAL A 208 11.31 9.33 25.01
N LEU A 209 11.98 9.83 23.97
CA LEU A 209 13.39 9.55 23.67
C LEU A 209 14.36 10.62 24.20
N GLY A 210 13.87 11.53 25.04
CA GLY A 210 14.70 12.51 25.75
C GLY A 210 15.37 13.55 24.83
N GLY A 211 14.73 13.94 23.73
CA GLY A 211 15.21 15.02 22.84
C GLY A 211 16.43 14.68 21.98
N SER A 212 17.03 13.50 22.12
CA SER A 212 18.11 13.02 21.24
C SER A 212 17.54 12.75 19.85
N GLY A 213 17.78 13.69 18.92
CA GLY A 213 17.10 13.76 17.63
C GLY A 213 17.14 12.45 16.87
N THR A 214 15.99 11.81 16.74
CA THR A 214 15.77 10.68 15.84
C THR A 214 16.07 11.16 14.42
N ARG A 215 17.24 10.78 13.89
CA ARG A 215 17.58 11.05 12.49
C ARG A 215 16.81 10.08 11.61
N LEU A 216 15.52 10.38 11.41
CA LEU A 216 14.68 9.73 10.42
C LEU A 216 15.18 10.13 9.03
N SER A 217 16.19 9.40 8.54
CA SER A 217 16.72 9.59 7.20
C SER A 217 15.72 9.09 6.15
N PRO A 218 15.52 9.79 5.04
CA PRO A 218 14.71 9.30 3.91
C PRO A 218 15.16 7.92 3.40
N ALA A 219 16.44 7.57 3.58
CA ALA A 219 16.95 6.24 3.25
C ALA A 219 16.32 5.11 4.07
N THR A 220 15.86 5.40 5.29
CA THR A 220 15.23 4.41 6.19
C THR A 220 13.89 3.93 5.63
N PHE A 221 13.17 4.81 4.92
CA PHE A 221 11.87 4.56 4.30
C PHE A 221 11.97 3.95 2.89
N ALA A 222 13.15 3.97 2.26
CA ALA A 222 13.34 3.40 0.92
C ALA A 222 13.26 1.86 0.92
N ALA A 223 13.66 1.20 2.02
CA ALA A 223 13.70 -0.26 2.11
C ALA A 223 12.32 -0.93 1.98
N PRO A 224 11.29 -0.60 2.78
CA PRO A 224 9.97 -1.22 2.65
C PRO A 224 9.28 -0.85 1.33
N VAL A 225 9.48 0.35 0.81
CA VAL A 225 9.01 0.75 -0.54
C VAL A 225 9.59 -0.17 -1.62
N SER A 226 10.92 -0.36 -1.60
CA SER A 226 11.59 -1.19 -2.59
C SER A 226 11.21 -2.67 -2.51
N ALA A 227 10.92 -3.19 -1.31
CA ALA A 227 10.47 -4.56 -1.09
C ALA A 227 8.99 -4.77 -1.47
N LEU A 228 8.11 -3.78 -1.22
CA LEU A 228 6.68 -3.92 -1.50
C LEU A 228 6.40 -4.07 -2.99
N ILE A 229 7.09 -3.33 -3.86
CA ILE A 229 6.85 -3.37 -5.32
C ILE A 229 6.94 -4.79 -5.89
N PRO A 230 8.08 -5.51 -5.78
CA PRO A 230 8.19 -6.86 -6.31
C PRO A 230 7.27 -7.85 -5.60
N LEU A 231 7.07 -7.72 -4.28
CA LEU A 231 6.19 -8.60 -3.51
C LEU A 231 4.72 -8.46 -3.92
N ALA A 232 4.22 -7.24 -4.04
CA ALA A 232 2.84 -6.96 -4.46
C ALA A 232 2.60 -7.41 -5.91
N LEU A 233 3.57 -7.17 -6.82
CA LEU A 233 3.48 -7.66 -8.20
C LEU A 233 3.48 -9.20 -8.25
N ALA A 234 4.39 -9.86 -7.52
CA ALA A 234 4.43 -11.33 -7.44
C ALA A 234 3.13 -11.90 -6.86
N ALA A 235 2.60 -11.31 -5.79
CA ALA A 235 1.35 -11.70 -5.17
C ALA A 235 0.15 -11.53 -6.12
N GLY A 236 0.07 -10.42 -6.86
CA GLY A 236 -0.96 -10.20 -7.87
C GLY A 236 -0.88 -11.20 -9.03
N LEU A 237 0.33 -11.51 -9.50
CA LEU A 237 0.56 -12.54 -10.53
C LEU A 237 0.15 -13.93 -10.05
N LEU A 238 0.51 -14.30 -8.81
CA LEU A 238 0.11 -15.54 -8.17
C LEU A 238 -1.41 -15.64 -8.01
N GLY A 239 -2.07 -14.60 -7.51
CA GLY A 239 -3.53 -14.55 -7.37
C GLY A 239 -4.25 -14.79 -8.70
N ALA A 240 -3.78 -14.13 -9.77
CA ALA A 240 -4.33 -14.38 -11.11
C ALA A 240 -4.03 -15.78 -11.65
N ALA A 241 -2.85 -16.35 -11.35
CA ALA A 241 -2.51 -17.72 -11.73
C ALA A 241 -3.40 -18.75 -11.03
N LEU A 242 -3.66 -18.58 -9.74
CA LEU A 242 -4.57 -19.42 -8.96
C LEU A 242 -6.00 -19.34 -9.49
N ALA A 243 -6.46 -18.14 -9.85
CA ALA A 243 -7.77 -17.97 -10.46
C ALA A 243 -7.91 -18.77 -11.77
N ARG A 244 -6.86 -18.86 -12.59
CA ARG A 244 -6.88 -19.68 -13.82
C ARG A 244 -7.00 -21.17 -13.53
N ARG A 245 -6.33 -21.67 -12.48
CA ARG A 245 -6.39 -23.08 -12.08
C ARG A 245 -7.77 -23.50 -11.57
N GLY A 246 -8.41 -22.67 -10.74
CA GLY A 246 -9.75 -22.96 -10.22
C GLY A 246 -10.82 -23.08 -11.31
N ALA A 247 -10.70 -22.30 -12.38
CA ALA A 247 -11.64 -22.36 -13.51
C ALA A 247 -11.54 -23.66 -14.31
N ALA A 248 -10.32 -24.17 -14.53
CA ALA A 248 -10.11 -25.44 -15.22
C ALA A 248 -10.68 -26.63 -14.44
N GLY A 249 -10.63 -26.57 -13.11
CA GLY A 249 -11.28 -27.56 -12.24
C GLY A 249 -12.80 -27.49 -12.30
N ALA A 250 -13.38 -26.29 -12.29
CA ALA A 250 -14.84 -26.11 -12.35
C ALA A 250 -15.46 -26.61 -13.67
N LEU A 251 -14.78 -26.43 -14.81
CA LEU A 251 -15.24 -26.95 -16.11
C LEU A 251 -15.25 -28.48 -16.15
N ARG A 252 -14.24 -29.14 -15.56
CA ARG A 252 -14.20 -30.62 -15.48
C ARG A 252 -15.30 -31.21 -14.63
N LEU A 253 -15.70 -30.53 -13.55
CA LEU A 253 -16.82 -30.95 -12.70
C LEU A 253 -18.17 -30.74 -13.40
N GLY A 254 -18.29 -29.72 -14.25
CA GLY A 254 -19.49 -29.49 -15.08
C GLY A 254 -19.70 -30.58 -16.14
N ASP A 255 -18.64 -31.01 -16.83
CA ASP A 255 -18.72 -32.10 -17.82
C ASP A 255 -19.07 -33.45 -17.17
N GLN A 256 -18.65 -33.68 -15.92
CA GLN A 256 -19.01 -34.90 -15.18
C GLN A 256 -20.47 -34.90 -14.70
N ALA A 257 -21.03 -33.73 -14.35
CA ALA A 257 -22.41 -33.63 -13.87
C ALA A 257 -23.46 -33.72 -14.99
N GLN A 258 -23.05 -33.71 -16.26
CA GLN A 258 -23.94 -33.69 -17.42
C GLN A 258 -23.94 -35.01 -18.21
N GLY A 259 -23.15 -35.99 -17.75
CA GLY A 259 -23.03 -37.33 -18.32
C GLY A 259 -23.75 -38.44 -17.55
N ASP A 260 -24.44 -38.10 -16.45
CA ASP A 260 -25.33 -38.98 -15.67
C ASP A 260 -26.80 -38.61 -15.93
#